data_AF-A0A1H9T626-F1
#
_entry.id   AF-A0A1H9T626-F1
#
_cell.length_a   1.000
_cell.length_b   1.000
_cell.length_c   1.000
_cell.angle_alpha   90.00
_cell.angle_beta   90.00
_cell.angle_gamma   90.00
#
_symmetry.space_group_name_H-M   'P 1'
#
loop_
_entity.id
_entity.type
_entity.pdbx_description
1 polymer ?
#
loop_
_entity_poly.entity_id
_entity_poly.type
_entity_poly.pdbx_seq_one_letter_code
_entity_poly.pdbx_strand_id
1 'polypeptide(L)'
;MRNALLITAGLLSALSSSWTMAQAISVEPHSLMRLPSNTSVLQLDRLEVADYGTLLIPAGLTEVQVGQLVMGHESRIAIVPGAEPFTLQVKRGEMGSGAQITARGAPGTFEKPPSPGRNLNVRMEQLNADELFIDARGGAGSPGYVGLDGGNGQDPGCTWGSASRGFDGDNGGNGKDGAPGALVRLELPQAFPDDRVKVNVQGGAGGVGGEGGRGGKGGASKGCLVYRADGAKSGKNGEKGQSGAVGPAGSVIVRKL
;
A
#
# COMPACT_ATOMS: atom_id res chain seq x y z
N MET A 1 70.72 -40.84 42.31
CA MET A 1 70.24 -39.58 42.93
C MET A 1 69.38 -38.85 41.92
N ARG A 2 68.12 -38.52 42.30
CA ARG A 2 67.22 -37.45 41.76
C ARG A 2 66.80 -37.54 40.29
N ASN A 3 65.60 -37.19 39.81
CA ASN A 3 64.26 -36.81 40.29
C ASN A 3 63.44 -36.68 38.97
N ALA A 4 62.31 -37.37 38.80
CA ALA A 4 60.95 -36.80 38.76
C ALA A 4 60.76 -35.38 38.17
N LEU A 5 60.02 -35.27 37.05
CA LEU A 5 58.97 -34.29 36.70
C LEU A 5 58.52 -34.62 35.25
N LEU A 6 57.43 -35.33 34.96
CA LEU A 6 55.98 -35.01 35.06
C LEU A 6 55.55 -33.68 34.41
N ILE A 7 54.78 -33.85 33.33
CA ILE A 7 53.50 -33.20 32.98
C ILE A 7 53.48 -31.66 32.87
N THR A 8 53.10 -31.16 31.69
CA THR A 8 52.00 -30.20 31.42
C THR A 8 52.36 -29.24 30.28
N ALA A 9 51.84 -29.46 29.08
CA ALA A 9 51.61 -28.41 28.07
C ALA A 9 50.73 -28.94 26.92
N GLY A 10 49.55 -29.46 27.26
CA GLY A 10 48.51 -29.79 26.29
C GLY A 10 47.19 -29.28 26.84
N LEU A 11 46.38 -28.67 25.99
CA LEU A 11 45.13 -27.95 26.23
C LEU A 11 45.27 -26.48 26.68
N LEU A 12 45.38 -25.61 25.68
CA LEU A 12 44.85 -24.24 25.73
C LEU A 12 44.29 -23.88 24.34
N SER A 13 43.29 -24.64 23.87
CA SER A 13 42.62 -24.39 22.58
C SER A 13 41.11 -24.65 22.65
N ALA A 14 40.48 -24.21 23.73
CA ALA A 14 39.03 -24.16 23.84
C ALA A 14 38.63 -22.75 24.31
N LEU A 15 37.55 -22.23 23.71
CA LEU A 15 36.83 -20.99 24.06
C LEU A 15 37.22 -19.73 23.25
N SER A 16 37.30 -19.86 21.93
CA SER A 16 36.79 -18.82 21.04
C SER A 16 35.59 -19.40 20.28
N SER A 17 34.53 -19.76 21.02
CA SER A 17 33.20 -19.82 20.43
C SER A 17 32.91 -18.42 19.93
N SER A 18 33.09 -18.20 18.63
CA SER A 18 32.47 -17.07 17.95
C SER A 18 31.00 -17.16 18.27
N TRP A 19 30.51 -16.29 19.16
CA TRP A 19 29.09 -16.08 19.34
C TRP A 19 28.59 -15.56 18.00
N THR A 20 28.18 -16.48 17.12
CA THR A 20 27.24 -16.18 16.06
C THR A 20 26.01 -15.64 16.79
N MET A 21 25.90 -14.31 16.88
CA MET A 21 24.65 -13.67 17.25
C MET A 21 23.65 -14.14 16.22
N ALA A 22 22.85 -15.13 16.60
CA ALA A 22 21.69 -15.53 15.83
C ALA A 22 20.83 -14.28 15.72
N GLN A 23 20.70 -13.73 14.51
CA GLN A 23 19.96 -12.50 14.28
C GLN A 23 18.48 -12.86 14.39
N ALA A 24 17.98 -12.80 15.64
CA ALA A 24 16.59 -12.98 15.97
C ALA A 24 15.91 -11.62 16.02
N ILE A 25 14.83 -11.47 15.28
CA ILE A 25 13.98 -10.27 15.33
C ILE A 25 12.64 -10.70 15.92
N SER A 26 12.19 -9.97 16.93
CA SER A 26 10.87 -10.18 17.53
C SER A 26 10.11 -8.86 17.55
N VAL A 27 8.87 -8.89 17.06
CA VAL A 27 7.93 -7.77 17.10
C VAL A 27 6.97 -8.02 18.25
N GLU A 28 6.87 -7.04 19.16
CA GLU A 28 6.01 -7.14 20.34
C GLU A 28 4.51 -7.15 19.97
N PRO A 29 3.64 -7.70 20.82
CA PRO A 29 2.20 -7.71 20.58
C PRO A 29 1.65 -6.30 20.39
N HIS A 30 0.70 -6.14 19.46
CA HIS A 30 0.08 -4.83 19.16
C HIS A 30 1.07 -3.71 18.80
N SER A 31 2.31 -4.06 18.43
CA SER A 31 3.36 -3.10 18.08
C SER A 31 3.64 -3.09 16.58
N LEU A 32 4.33 -2.05 16.13
CA LEU A 32 4.86 -1.95 14.78
C LEU A 32 6.38 -1.87 14.83
N MET A 33 7.06 -2.77 14.11
CA MET A 33 8.50 -2.73 13.93
C MET A 33 8.83 -2.60 12.44
N ARG A 34 9.73 -1.68 12.09
CA ARG A 34 10.24 -1.53 10.73
C ARG A 34 11.64 -2.13 10.62
N LEU A 35 11.87 -2.97 9.61
CA LEU A 35 13.20 -3.50 9.33
C LEU A 35 14.15 -2.39 8.84
N PRO A 36 15.46 -2.51 9.12
CA PRO A 36 16.46 -1.61 8.56
C PRO A 36 16.41 -1.57 7.03
N SER A 37 16.64 -0.40 6.44
CA SER A 37 16.62 -0.19 4.98
C SER A 37 18.01 -0.04 4.36
N ASN A 38 19.06 -0.45 5.08
CA ASN A 38 20.45 -0.20 4.68
C ASN A 38 21.01 -1.29 3.77
N THR A 39 20.30 -2.42 3.65
CA THR A 39 20.69 -3.57 2.84
C THR A 39 19.51 -3.99 1.96
N SER A 40 19.81 -4.64 0.83
CA SER A 40 18.81 -5.23 -0.06
C SER A 40 18.43 -6.66 0.33
N VAL A 41 19.33 -7.35 1.02
CA VAL A 41 19.16 -8.72 1.51
C VAL A 41 19.29 -8.75 3.03
N LEU A 42 18.42 -9.51 3.69
CA LEU A 42 18.47 -9.77 5.13
C LEU A 42 18.36 -11.27 5.39
N GLN A 43 19.28 -11.81 6.19
CA GLN A 43 19.27 -13.20 6.63
C GLN A 43 19.01 -13.24 8.13
N LEU A 44 18.02 -14.01 8.56
CA LEU A 44 17.60 -14.14 9.95
C LEU A 44 17.52 -15.62 10.32
N ASP A 45 17.97 -15.97 11.51
CA ASP A 45 17.75 -17.32 12.02
C ASP A 45 16.30 -17.49 12.48
N ARG A 46 15.75 -16.45 13.12
CA ARG A 46 14.38 -16.44 13.64
C ARG A 46 13.74 -15.07 13.47
N LEU A 47 12.52 -15.06 12.95
CA LEU A 47 11.66 -13.88 12.85
C LEU A 47 10.34 -14.21 13.54
N GLU A 48 10.02 -13.46 14.59
CA GLU A 48 8.79 -13.62 15.34
C GLU A 48 7.97 -12.33 15.26
N VAL A 49 6.72 -12.46 14.84
CA VAL A 49 5.75 -11.38 14.88
C VAL A 49 4.65 -11.82 15.83
N ALA A 50 4.63 -11.24 17.04
CA ALA A 50 3.66 -11.64 18.05
C ALA A 50 2.21 -11.26 17.65
N ASP A 51 1.25 -11.68 18.47
CA ASP A 51 -0.18 -11.47 18.23
C ASP A 51 -0.50 -9.99 17.99
N TYR A 52 -1.27 -9.71 16.92
CA TYR A 52 -1.61 -8.37 16.46
C TYR A 52 -0.40 -7.46 16.13
N GLY A 53 0.82 -8.00 16.11
CA GLY A 53 2.03 -7.29 15.76
C GLY A 53 2.13 -7.05 14.25
N THR A 54 2.79 -5.96 13.85
CA THR A 54 3.05 -5.63 12.45
C THR A 54 4.54 -5.44 12.19
N LEU A 55 5.11 -6.28 11.32
CA LEU A 55 6.45 -6.09 10.77
C LEU A 55 6.38 -5.35 9.44
N LEU A 56 7.10 -4.23 9.30
CA LEU A 56 7.17 -3.44 8.08
C LEU A 56 8.49 -3.68 7.34
N ILE A 57 8.39 -4.18 6.10
CA ILE A 57 9.51 -4.42 5.19
C ILE A 57 9.63 -3.23 4.22
N PRO A 58 10.73 -2.46 4.27
CA PRO A 58 10.91 -1.28 3.42
C PRO A 58 11.13 -1.64 1.95
N ALA A 59 10.84 -0.69 1.05
CA ALA A 59 10.95 -0.88 -0.40
C ALA A 59 12.37 -1.26 -0.88
N GLY A 60 13.41 -0.78 -0.18
CA GLY A 60 14.81 -1.08 -0.51
C GLY A 60 15.23 -2.51 -0.19
N LEU A 61 14.48 -3.23 0.66
CA LEU A 61 14.73 -4.64 0.94
C LEU A 61 14.02 -5.47 -0.14
N THR A 62 14.79 -6.22 -0.91
CA THR A 62 14.33 -7.07 -2.01
C THR A 62 14.30 -8.54 -1.62
N GLU A 63 15.04 -8.94 -0.59
CA GLU A 63 15.07 -10.33 -0.14
C GLU A 63 15.18 -10.47 1.37
N VAL A 64 14.37 -11.37 1.93
CA VAL A 64 14.46 -11.83 3.32
C VAL A 64 14.53 -13.34 3.34
N GLN A 65 15.56 -13.88 3.97
CA GLN A 65 15.71 -15.31 4.23
C GLN A 65 15.61 -15.56 5.72
N VAL A 66 14.72 -16.47 6.13
CA VAL A 66 14.44 -16.78 7.53
C VAL A 66 14.56 -18.28 7.77
N GLY A 67 15.31 -18.67 8.80
CA GLY A 67 15.29 -20.04 9.32
C GLY A 67 13.91 -20.41 9.85
N GLN A 68 13.46 -19.72 10.89
CA GLN A 68 12.13 -19.92 11.49
C GLN A 68 11.31 -18.62 11.49
N LEU A 69 10.16 -18.63 10.81
CA LEU A 69 9.16 -17.57 10.86
C LEU A 69 8.01 -18.00 11.76
N VAL A 70 7.73 -17.22 12.81
CA VAL A 70 6.56 -17.39 13.68
C VAL A 70 5.69 -16.15 13.57
N MET A 71 4.44 -16.36 13.17
CA MET A 71 3.43 -15.32 13.06
C MET A 71 2.31 -15.63 14.06
N GLY A 72 2.06 -14.73 14.99
CA GLY A 72 0.97 -14.84 15.97
C GLY A 72 -0.41 -14.64 15.35
N HIS A 73 -1.44 -14.72 16.19
CA HIS A 73 -2.82 -14.46 15.82
C HIS A 73 -2.99 -13.03 15.26
N GLU A 74 -3.65 -12.90 14.09
CA GLU A 74 -3.89 -11.59 13.43
C GLU A 74 -2.62 -10.74 13.21
N SER A 75 -1.44 -11.39 13.20
CA SER A 75 -0.17 -10.72 12.96
C SER A 75 0.02 -10.38 11.48
N ARG A 76 0.81 -9.35 11.18
CA ARG A 76 0.99 -8.86 9.82
C ARG A 76 2.45 -8.65 9.45
N ILE A 77 2.81 -9.11 8.26
CA ILE A 77 4.00 -8.63 7.54
C ILE A 77 3.52 -7.66 6.45
N ALA A 78 3.93 -6.40 6.53
CA ALA A 78 3.59 -5.34 5.60
C ALA A 78 4.79 -4.96 4.74
N ILE A 79 4.77 -5.35 3.47
CA ILE A 79 5.78 -5.06 2.47
C ILE A 79 5.39 -3.76 1.78
N VAL A 80 6.26 -2.75 1.91
CA VAL A 80 6.06 -1.45 1.27
C VAL A 80 6.17 -1.61 -0.26
N PRO A 81 5.33 -0.89 -1.04
CA PRO A 81 5.44 -0.85 -2.49
C PRO A 81 6.87 -0.56 -2.96
N GLY A 82 7.28 -1.24 -4.03
CA GLY A 82 8.61 -1.08 -4.63
C GLY A 82 8.60 -1.52 -6.09
N ALA A 83 9.55 -0.99 -6.87
CA ALA A 83 9.71 -1.37 -8.27
C ALA A 83 10.22 -2.80 -8.42
N GLU A 84 11.20 -3.17 -7.58
CA GLU A 84 11.78 -4.50 -7.58
C GLU A 84 10.86 -5.52 -6.89
N PRO A 85 10.74 -6.74 -7.44
CA PRO A 85 10.08 -7.85 -6.76
C PRO A 85 10.67 -8.09 -5.35
N PHE A 86 9.85 -8.63 -4.47
CA PHE A 86 10.29 -9.05 -3.13
C PHE A 86 10.32 -10.57 -3.02
N THR A 87 11.40 -11.10 -2.48
CA THR A 87 11.58 -12.54 -2.24
C THR A 87 11.60 -12.82 -0.74
N LEU A 88 10.72 -13.70 -0.29
CA LEU A 88 10.68 -14.22 1.08
C LEU A 88 10.98 -15.71 1.04
N GLN A 89 12.08 -16.12 1.67
CA GLN A 89 12.45 -17.53 1.81
C GLN A 89 12.35 -17.93 3.28
N VAL A 90 11.59 -18.98 3.57
CA VAL A 90 11.34 -19.47 4.93
C VAL A 90 11.61 -20.96 4.98
N LYS A 91 12.53 -21.40 5.86
CA LYS A 91 12.75 -22.85 6.04
C LYS A 91 11.63 -23.48 6.86
N ARG A 92 11.20 -22.83 7.95
CA ARG A 92 10.06 -23.27 8.77
C ARG A 92 9.14 -22.10 9.10
N GLY A 93 7.90 -22.18 8.65
CA GLY A 93 6.85 -21.20 8.95
C GLY A 93 5.79 -21.77 9.88
N GLU A 94 5.44 -21.01 10.91
CA GLU A 94 4.30 -21.24 11.79
C GLU A 94 3.42 -19.99 11.73
N MET A 95 2.17 -20.14 11.31
CA MET A 95 1.22 -19.03 11.19
C MET A 95 -0.02 -19.28 12.03
N GLY A 96 -0.26 -18.38 12.97
CA GLY A 96 -1.49 -18.30 13.73
C GLY A 96 -2.68 -17.92 12.86
N SER A 97 -3.87 -18.17 13.37
CA SER A 97 -5.13 -17.82 12.70
C SER A 97 -5.16 -16.31 12.39
N GLY A 98 -5.57 -15.96 11.18
CA GLY A 98 -5.68 -14.57 10.74
C GLY A 98 -4.35 -13.87 10.40
N ALA A 99 -3.21 -14.58 10.45
CA ALA A 99 -1.91 -14.02 10.04
C ALA A 99 -1.89 -13.63 8.55
N GLN A 100 -1.27 -12.49 8.21
CA GLN A 100 -1.33 -11.92 6.86
C GLN A 100 0.03 -11.43 6.37
N ILE A 101 0.33 -11.71 5.10
CA ILE A 101 1.42 -11.06 4.36
C ILE A 101 0.80 -10.09 3.36
N THR A 102 1.20 -8.83 3.41
CA THR A 102 0.61 -7.78 2.56
C THR A 102 1.68 -7.10 1.74
N ALA A 103 1.42 -6.89 0.45
CA ALA A 103 2.29 -6.23 -0.52
C ALA A 103 1.49 -5.30 -1.43
N ARG A 104 0.48 -4.65 -0.85
CA ARG A 104 -0.46 -3.79 -1.57
C ARG A 104 0.23 -2.57 -2.14
N GLY A 105 -0.25 -2.14 -3.30
CA GLY A 105 0.09 -0.85 -3.88
C GLY A 105 -0.42 0.33 -3.04
N ALA A 106 0.24 1.47 -3.19
CA ALA A 106 -0.15 2.72 -2.57
C ALA A 106 -1.24 3.41 -3.42
N PRO A 107 -2.27 3.98 -2.80
CA PRO A 107 -3.27 4.76 -3.52
C PRO A 107 -2.64 6.01 -4.14
N GLY A 108 -3.18 6.43 -5.29
CA GLY A 108 -2.78 7.65 -5.96
C GLY A 108 -3.25 8.88 -5.19
N THR A 109 -2.50 9.97 -5.35
CA THR A 109 -2.89 11.32 -4.94
C THR A 109 -2.98 12.23 -6.18
N PHE A 110 -3.29 13.50 -5.97
CA PHE A 110 -3.24 14.51 -7.04
C PHE A 110 -1.83 14.70 -7.61
N GLU A 111 -0.79 14.41 -6.82
CA GLU A 111 0.62 14.60 -7.18
C GLU A 111 1.28 13.30 -7.64
N LYS A 112 0.86 12.15 -7.10
CA LYS A 112 1.51 10.85 -7.32
C LYS A 112 0.52 9.85 -7.90
N PRO A 113 0.88 9.13 -8.97
CA PRO A 113 0.04 8.06 -9.48
C PRO A 113 -0.06 6.92 -8.45
N PRO A 114 -1.13 6.11 -8.51
CA PRO A 114 -1.19 4.89 -7.71
C PRO A 114 -0.05 3.95 -8.07
N SER A 115 0.47 3.23 -7.07
CA SER A 115 1.48 2.21 -7.31
C SER A 115 0.86 0.82 -7.41
N PRO A 116 1.45 -0.08 -8.22
CA PRO A 116 0.98 -1.46 -8.32
C PRO A 116 1.24 -2.23 -7.01
N GLY A 117 0.53 -3.36 -6.86
CA GLY A 117 0.94 -4.36 -5.87
C GLY A 117 2.38 -4.81 -6.16
N ARG A 118 3.20 -4.97 -5.11
CA ARG A 118 4.58 -5.39 -5.29
C ARG A 118 4.62 -6.88 -5.61
N ASN A 119 5.32 -7.26 -6.67
CA ASN A 119 5.47 -8.66 -7.06
C ASN A 119 6.18 -9.46 -5.94
N LEU A 120 5.69 -10.66 -5.68
CA LEU A 120 6.15 -11.50 -4.58
C LEU A 120 6.62 -12.86 -5.06
N ASN A 121 7.78 -13.29 -4.57
CA ASN A 121 8.23 -14.67 -4.59
C ASN A 121 8.29 -15.18 -3.15
N VAL A 122 7.39 -16.06 -2.76
CA VAL A 122 7.37 -16.63 -1.40
C VAL A 122 7.67 -18.11 -1.49
N ARG A 123 8.71 -18.55 -0.79
CA ARG A 123 9.08 -19.95 -0.67
C ARG A 123 9.03 -20.38 0.79
N MET A 124 8.28 -21.43 1.07
CA MET A 124 8.18 -22.04 2.39
C MET A 124 8.51 -23.53 2.29
N GLU A 125 9.59 -23.96 2.95
CA GLU A 125 10.02 -25.37 2.91
C GLU A 125 9.22 -26.26 3.88
N GLN A 126 8.81 -25.68 5.02
CA GLN A 126 7.84 -26.25 5.95
C GLN A 126 6.86 -25.15 6.35
N LEU A 127 5.57 -25.49 6.40
CA LEU A 127 4.51 -24.55 6.77
C LEU A 127 3.47 -25.26 7.63
N ASN A 128 3.26 -24.76 8.83
CA ASN A 128 2.15 -25.10 9.70
C ASN A 128 1.25 -23.88 9.86
N ALA A 129 0.05 -23.95 9.27
CA ALA A 129 -0.92 -22.86 9.28
C ALA A 129 -2.33 -23.40 9.03
N ASP A 130 -3.31 -22.74 9.62
CA ASP A 130 -4.72 -22.94 9.24
C ASP A 130 -5.01 -22.35 7.86
N GLU A 131 -4.40 -21.20 7.56
CA GLU A 131 -4.54 -20.49 6.29
C GLU A 131 -3.24 -19.71 5.99
N LEU A 132 -2.84 -19.68 4.72
CA LEU A 132 -1.85 -18.76 4.20
C LEU A 132 -2.57 -17.63 3.45
N PHE A 133 -2.61 -16.44 4.03
CA PHE A 133 -3.25 -15.27 3.43
C PHE A 133 -2.24 -14.24 2.91
N ILE A 134 -2.37 -13.86 1.64
CA ILE A 134 -1.54 -12.85 0.98
C ILE A 134 -2.42 -11.79 0.29
N ASP A 135 -2.29 -10.52 0.66
CA ASP A 135 -2.95 -9.39 -0.01
C ASP A 135 -1.93 -8.54 -0.79
N ALA A 136 -1.94 -8.66 -2.11
CA ALA A 136 -1.04 -7.96 -3.03
C ALA A 136 -1.83 -7.19 -4.11
N ARG A 137 -2.93 -6.54 -3.69
CA ARG A 137 -3.76 -5.70 -4.56
C ARG A 137 -3.06 -4.44 -5.06
N GLY A 138 -3.53 -3.93 -6.20
CA GLY A 138 -3.12 -2.63 -6.73
C GLY A 138 -3.64 -1.44 -5.91
N GLY A 139 -2.93 -0.32 -5.97
CA GLY A 139 -3.34 0.94 -5.35
C GLY A 139 -4.54 1.57 -6.07
N ALA A 140 -5.45 2.18 -5.31
CA ALA A 140 -6.62 2.87 -5.87
C ALA A 140 -6.21 4.14 -6.63
N GLY A 141 -6.89 4.42 -7.75
CA GLY A 141 -6.67 5.63 -8.55
C GLY A 141 -6.99 6.91 -7.78
N SER A 142 -6.30 8.00 -8.12
CA SER A 142 -6.54 9.29 -7.47
C SER A 142 -7.85 9.93 -7.92
N PRO A 143 -8.52 10.69 -7.02
CA PRO A 143 -9.73 11.40 -7.38
C PRO A 143 -9.46 12.49 -8.44
N GLY A 144 -10.50 12.83 -9.19
CA GLY A 144 -10.49 13.98 -10.08
C GLY A 144 -10.58 15.30 -9.33
N TYR A 145 -10.11 16.38 -9.97
CA TYR A 145 -10.20 17.73 -9.39
C TYR A 145 -11.64 18.24 -9.38
N VAL A 146 -12.02 18.99 -8.35
CA VAL A 146 -13.29 19.69 -8.31
C VAL A 146 -13.23 20.88 -9.29
N GLY A 147 -14.29 21.06 -10.06
CA GLY A 147 -14.45 22.21 -10.95
C GLY A 147 -14.60 23.52 -10.16
N LEU A 148 -14.05 24.60 -10.70
CA LEU A 148 -14.14 25.92 -10.07
C LEU A 148 -15.55 26.50 -10.25
N ASP A 149 -16.04 27.16 -9.21
CA ASP A 149 -17.30 27.87 -9.26
C ASP A 149 -17.20 29.08 -10.20
N GLY A 150 -18.24 29.29 -11.00
CA GLY A 150 -18.36 30.43 -11.89
C GLY A 150 -18.54 31.73 -11.10
N GLY A 151 -17.85 32.78 -11.54
CA GLY A 151 -18.01 34.12 -10.99
C GLY A 151 -19.42 34.68 -11.15
N ASN A 152 -19.89 35.43 -10.17
CA ASN A 152 -21.18 36.12 -10.26
C ASN A 152 -21.14 37.26 -11.28
N GLY A 153 -22.27 37.49 -11.94
CA GLY A 153 -22.52 38.67 -12.74
C GLY A 153 -22.66 39.93 -11.87
N GLN A 154 -22.59 41.08 -12.53
CA GLN A 154 -22.73 42.38 -11.91
C GLN A 154 -24.16 42.88 -12.06
N ASP A 155 -24.68 43.47 -10.98
CA ASP A 155 -26.00 44.10 -10.96
C ASP A 155 -26.00 45.39 -11.80
N PRO A 156 -27.14 45.77 -12.39
CA PRO A 156 -27.26 46.99 -13.18
C PRO A 156 -27.26 48.24 -12.29
N GLY A 157 -26.67 49.33 -12.82
CA GLY A 157 -26.74 50.67 -12.22
C GLY A 157 -28.05 51.40 -12.55
N CYS A 158 -28.49 52.32 -11.68
CA CYS A 158 -29.71 53.12 -11.92
C CYS A 158 -29.48 54.37 -12.78
N THR A 159 -28.23 54.71 -13.06
CA THR A 159 -27.89 55.84 -13.91
C THR A 159 -27.65 55.39 -15.36
N TRP A 160 -27.01 54.22 -15.56
CA TRP A 160 -26.62 53.61 -16.85
C TRP A 160 -26.09 52.19 -16.53
N GLY A 161 -26.46 51.18 -17.32
CA GLY A 161 -25.87 49.84 -17.25
C GLY A 161 -26.88 48.69 -17.31
N SER A 162 -26.46 47.56 -17.91
CA SER A 162 -27.21 46.31 -17.92
C SER A 162 -26.60 45.32 -16.91
N ALA A 163 -27.43 44.42 -16.40
CA ALA A 163 -26.94 43.31 -15.60
C ALA A 163 -26.04 42.42 -16.46
N SER A 164 -24.91 41.95 -15.91
CA SER A 164 -24.09 40.95 -16.60
C SER A 164 -24.45 39.53 -16.15
N ARG A 165 -24.34 38.57 -17.08
CA ARG A 165 -24.59 37.15 -16.78
C ARG A 165 -23.58 36.62 -15.77
N GLY A 166 -23.98 35.60 -15.03
CA GLY A 166 -23.04 34.78 -14.29
C GLY A 166 -22.15 33.98 -15.24
N PHE A 167 -20.93 33.69 -14.80
CA PHE A 167 -20.03 32.76 -15.49
C PHE A 167 -20.43 31.33 -15.17
N ASP A 168 -20.20 30.43 -16.13
CA ASP A 168 -20.44 29.00 -15.94
C ASP A 168 -19.37 28.44 -14.97
N GLY A 169 -19.74 27.43 -14.20
CA GLY A 169 -18.77 26.67 -13.41
C GLY A 169 -18.00 25.70 -14.30
N ASP A 170 -16.75 25.42 -13.94
CA ASP A 170 -15.93 24.46 -14.67
C ASP A 170 -16.38 23.03 -14.39
N ASN A 171 -16.17 22.14 -15.35
CA ASN A 171 -16.40 20.71 -15.15
C ASN A 171 -15.39 20.13 -14.15
N GLY A 172 -15.81 19.09 -13.43
CA GLY A 172 -14.92 18.30 -12.61
C GLY A 172 -13.98 17.45 -13.46
N GLY A 173 -12.75 17.27 -13.01
CA GLY A 173 -11.78 16.39 -13.65
C GLY A 173 -12.16 14.91 -13.49
N ASN A 174 -11.76 14.07 -14.44
CA ASN A 174 -11.93 12.62 -14.33
C ASN A 174 -10.99 12.06 -13.24
N GLY A 175 -11.45 11.02 -12.56
CA GLY A 175 -10.62 10.20 -11.69
C GLY A 175 -9.57 9.43 -12.49
N LYS A 176 -8.46 9.08 -11.85
CA LYS A 176 -7.41 8.24 -12.47
C LYS A 176 -7.74 6.77 -12.33
N ASP A 177 -7.24 5.96 -13.25
CA ASP A 177 -7.40 4.51 -13.20
C ASP A 177 -6.67 3.90 -11.99
N GLY A 178 -7.15 2.78 -11.51
CA GLY A 178 -6.47 2.00 -10.48
C GLY A 178 -5.21 1.30 -11.01
N ALA A 179 -4.25 1.08 -10.13
CA ALA A 179 -3.02 0.37 -10.48
C ALA A 179 -3.24 -1.15 -10.58
N PRO A 180 -2.41 -1.89 -11.32
CA PRO A 180 -2.55 -3.34 -11.44
C PRO A 180 -2.24 -4.06 -10.12
N GLY A 181 -2.83 -5.25 -9.95
CA GLY A 181 -2.46 -6.19 -8.89
C GLY A 181 -1.10 -6.84 -9.14
N ALA A 182 -0.52 -7.44 -8.10
CA ALA A 182 0.80 -8.06 -8.18
C ALA A 182 0.79 -9.42 -8.88
N LEU A 183 1.96 -9.82 -9.37
CA LEU A 183 2.29 -11.20 -9.70
C LEU A 183 2.82 -11.89 -8.44
N VAL A 184 2.16 -12.94 -7.99
CA VAL A 184 2.52 -13.68 -6.77
C VAL A 184 2.92 -15.11 -7.14
N ARG A 185 4.16 -15.48 -6.82
CA ARG A 185 4.70 -16.82 -7.02
C ARG A 185 4.92 -17.48 -5.66
N LEU A 186 4.25 -18.60 -5.42
CA LEU A 186 4.32 -19.37 -4.20
C LEU A 186 4.99 -20.72 -4.45
N GLU A 187 5.99 -21.04 -3.64
CA GLU A 187 6.60 -22.36 -3.55
C GLU A 187 6.30 -22.92 -2.16
N LEU A 188 5.40 -23.90 -2.07
CA LEU A 188 4.87 -24.43 -0.81
C LEU A 188 5.20 -25.92 -0.65
N PRO A 189 5.19 -26.46 0.58
CA PRO A 189 5.41 -27.89 0.80
C PRO A 189 4.28 -28.74 0.17
N GLN A 190 4.60 -29.95 -0.31
CA GLN A 190 3.60 -30.90 -0.86
C GLN A 190 2.42 -31.14 0.08
N ALA A 191 2.70 -31.22 1.38
CA ALA A 191 1.71 -31.52 2.40
C ALA A 191 0.75 -30.36 2.72
N PHE A 192 1.05 -29.13 2.28
CA PHE A 192 0.19 -27.98 2.59
C PHE A 192 -1.03 -27.95 1.64
N PRO A 193 -2.28 -27.98 2.14
CA PRO A 193 -3.48 -28.00 1.30
C PRO A 193 -3.68 -26.72 0.47
N ASP A 194 -4.14 -26.85 -0.78
CA ASP A 194 -4.37 -25.70 -1.68
C ASP A 194 -5.60 -24.86 -1.30
N ASP A 195 -6.61 -25.48 -0.69
CA ASP A 195 -7.82 -24.79 -0.22
C ASP A 195 -7.54 -23.78 0.91
N ARG A 196 -6.43 -23.97 1.64
CA ARG A 196 -5.90 -23.08 2.68
C ARG A 196 -5.02 -21.95 2.14
N VAL A 197 -4.79 -21.88 0.83
CA VAL A 197 -4.02 -20.79 0.21
C VAL A 197 -5.00 -19.72 -0.28
N LYS A 198 -4.95 -18.53 0.32
CA LYS A 198 -5.77 -17.37 -0.07
C LYS A 198 -4.88 -16.24 -0.53
N VAL A 199 -5.04 -15.85 -1.79
CA VAL A 199 -4.23 -14.78 -2.39
C VAL A 199 -5.14 -13.78 -3.09
N ASN A 200 -5.05 -12.51 -2.70
CA ASN A 200 -5.77 -11.42 -3.31
C ASN A 200 -4.84 -10.56 -4.17
N VAL A 201 -5.02 -10.62 -5.49
CA VAL A 201 -4.26 -9.87 -6.50
C VAL A 201 -5.17 -9.00 -7.37
N GLN A 202 -6.32 -8.56 -6.85
CA GLN A 202 -7.18 -7.64 -7.59
C GLN A 202 -6.44 -6.32 -7.92
N GLY A 203 -6.78 -5.72 -9.06
CA GLY A 203 -6.34 -4.36 -9.34
C GLY A 203 -7.00 -3.35 -8.41
N GLY A 204 -6.39 -2.17 -8.33
CA GLY A 204 -6.92 -1.07 -7.54
C GLY A 204 -8.24 -0.56 -8.10
N ALA A 205 -9.11 -0.04 -7.24
CA ALA A 205 -10.32 0.66 -7.67
C ALA A 205 -9.95 1.91 -8.48
N GLY A 206 -10.79 2.28 -9.44
CA GLY A 206 -10.67 3.58 -10.13
C GLY A 206 -10.97 4.74 -9.19
N GLY A 207 -10.29 5.86 -9.39
CA GLY A 207 -10.53 7.10 -8.67
C GLY A 207 -11.89 7.69 -9.00
N VAL A 208 -12.52 8.32 -8.02
CA VAL A 208 -13.81 9.00 -8.22
C VAL A 208 -13.62 10.25 -9.09
N GLY A 209 -14.56 10.51 -9.99
CA GLY A 209 -14.59 11.77 -10.73
C GLY A 209 -14.87 12.96 -9.82
N GLY A 210 -14.24 14.10 -10.10
CA GLY A 210 -14.43 15.34 -9.35
C GLY A 210 -15.81 15.95 -9.63
N GLU A 211 -16.38 16.63 -8.64
CA GLU A 211 -17.64 17.35 -8.81
C GLU A 211 -17.46 18.57 -9.72
N GLY A 212 -18.49 18.92 -10.48
CA GLY A 212 -18.51 20.14 -11.28
C GLY A 212 -18.74 21.38 -10.40
N GLY A 213 -18.13 22.50 -10.81
CA GLY A 213 -18.32 23.79 -10.17
C GLY A 213 -19.73 24.33 -10.36
N ARG A 214 -20.21 25.13 -9.42
CA ARG A 214 -21.52 25.78 -9.51
C ARG A 214 -21.46 26.96 -10.47
N GLY A 215 -22.53 27.15 -11.24
CA GLY A 215 -22.69 28.35 -12.06
C GLY A 215 -22.85 29.60 -11.19
N GLY A 216 -22.18 30.68 -11.57
CA GLY A 216 -22.32 31.97 -10.90
C GLY A 216 -23.72 32.55 -11.06
N LYS A 217 -24.18 33.30 -10.06
CA LYS A 217 -25.48 33.99 -10.15
C LYS A 217 -25.41 35.11 -11.17
N GLY A 218 -26.46 35.28 -11.98
CA GLY A 218 -26.60 36.45 -12.83
C GLY A 218 -26.89 37.71 -12.00
N GLY A 219 -26.53 38.88 -12.52
CA GLY A 219 -26.83 40.15 -11.87
C GLY A 219 -28.33 40.31 -11.61
N ALA A 220 -28.70 40.73 -10.40
CA ALA A 220 -30.07 40.87 -9.97
C ALA A 220 -30.73 42.10 -10.62
N SER A 221 -31.99 41.97 -11.01
CA SER A 221 -32.77 43.12 -11.52
C SER A 221 -32.90 44.22 -10.46
N LYS A 222 -32.85 45.49 -10.87
CA LYS A 222 -32.94 46.64 -9.97
C LYS A 222 -34.07 47.59 -10.37
N GLY A 223 -34.94 47.94 -9.41
CA GLY A 223 -35.93 49.00 -9.59
C GLY A 223 -35.30 50.37 -9.39
N CYS A 224 -35.49 51.27 -10.35
CA CYS A 224 -35.01 52.65 -10.30
C CYS A 224 -36.22 53.62 -10.38
N LEU A 225 -36.01 54.89 -10.06
CA LEU A 225 -37.10 55.86 -9.85
C LEU A 225 -38.05 55.99 -11.06
N VAL A 226 -37.52 55.90 -12.28
CA VAL A 226 -38.28 56.08 -13.53
C VAL A 226 -38.32 54.85 -14.44
N TYR A 227 -37.62 53.76 -14.08
CA TYR A 227 -37.55 52.53 -14.87
C TYR A 227 -37.05 51.35 -14.02
N ARG A 228 -37.11 50.13 -14.55
CA ARG A 228 -36.48 48.94 -13.95
C ARG A 228 -35.42 48.41 -14.90
N ALA A 229 -34.26 48.06 -14.36
CA ALA A 229 -33.23 47.34 -15.08
C ALA A 229 -33.42 45.83 -14.87
N ASP A 230 -33.47 45.08 -15.96
CA ASP A 230 -33.62 43.63 -15.93
C ASP A 230 -32.40 42.94 -15.34
N GLY A 231 -32.63 41.77 -14.74
CA GLY A 231 -31.58 40.90 -14.28
C GLY A 231 -30.99 40.07 -15.42
N ALA A 232 -29.81 39.52 -15.21
CA ALA A 232 -29.15 38.65 -16.16
C ALA A 232 -29.27 37.18 -15.75
N LYS A 233 -29.04 36.29 -16.72
CA LYS A 233 -29.06 34.83 -16.49
C LYS A 233 -27.87 34.40 -15.63
N SER A 234 -28.09 33.42 -14.76
CA SER A 234 -27.02 32.70 -14.08
C SER A 234 -26.22 31.84 -15.05
N GLY A 235 -24.97 31.56 -14.68
CA GLY A 235 -24.16 30.56 -15.35
C GLY A 235 -24.69 29.15 -15.11
N LYS A 236 -24.24 28.22 -15.94
CA LYS A 236 -24.52 26.80 -15.82
C LYS A 236 -23.56 26.14 -14.83
N ASN A 237 -24.03 25.08 -14.17
CA ASN A 237 -23.14 24.22 -13.39
C ASN A 237 -22.26 23.41 -14.34
N GLY A 238 -21.03 23.14 -13.92
CA GLY A 238 -20.17 22.17 -14.57
C GLY A 238 -20.68 20.74 -14.36
N GLU A 239 -20.28 19.86 -15.27
CA GLU A 239 -20.56 18.43 -15.19
C GLU A 239 -19.58 17.73 -14.25
N LYS A 240 -20.03 16.63 -13.64
CA LYS A 240 -19.17 15.76 -12.83
C LYS A 240 -18.23 14.97 -13.74
N GLY A 241 -16.98 14.84 -13.33
CA GLY A 241 -16.00 14.00 -14.01
C GLY A 241 -16.37 12.52 -13.96
N GLN A 242 -15.82 11.75 -14.90
CA GLN A 242 -15.99 10.29 -14.92
C GLN A 242 -15.07 9.62 -13.89
N SER A 243 -15.51 8.48 -13.36
CA SER A 243 -14.65 7.63 -12.54
C SER A 243 -13.60 6.94 -13.41
N GLY A 244 -12.41 6.71 -12.85
CA GLY A 244 -11.38 5.91 -13.49
C GLY A 244 -11.78 4.44 -13.62
N ALA A 245 -11.10 3.73 -14.51
CA ALA A 245 -11.24 2.29 -14.64
C ALA A 245 -10.60 1.55 -13.45
N VAL A 246 -11.11 0.36 -13.16
CA VAL A 246 -10.46 -0.56 -12.22
C VAL A 246 -9.18 -1.10 -12.86
N GLY A 247 -8.10 -1.16 -12.09
CA GLY A 247 -6.83 -1.72 -12.55
C GLY A 247 -6.97 -3.21 -12.91
N PRO A 248 -6.15 -3.73 -13.82
CA PRO A 248 -6.20 -5.15 -14.14
C PRO A 248 -5.76 -5.99 -12.95
N ALA A 249 -6.39 -7.16 -12.77
CA ALA A 249 -5.96 -8.12 -11.78
C ALA A 249 -4.57 -8.68 -12.13
N GLY A 250 -3.79 -8.96 -11.10
CA GLY A 250 -2.54 -9.70 -11.21
C GLY A 250 -2.79 -11.21 -11.36
N SER A 251 -1.77 -11.99 -11.06
CA SER A 251 -1.86 -13.45 -11.19
C SER A 251 -1.15 -14.17 -10.04
N VAL A 252 -1.55 -15.41 -9.82
CA VAL A 252 -1.02 -16.27 -8.77
C VAL A 252 -0.51 -17.55 -9.41
N ILE A 253 0.74 -17.89 -9.13
CA ILE A 253 1.37 -19.13 -9.55
C ILE A 253 1.76 -19.90 -8.30
N VAL A 254 1.16 -21.07 -8.10
CA VAL A 254 1.48 -21.94 -6.96
C VAL A 254 2.23 -23.16 -7.47
N ARG A 255 3.37 -23.46 -6.82
CA ARG A 255 4.19 -24.64 -7.07
C ARG A 255 4.40 -25.39 -5.76
N LYS A 256 4.35 -26.72 -5.81
CA LYS A 256 4.72 -27.58 -4.68
C LYS A 256 6.20 -27.95 -4.77
N LEU A 257 6.89 -27.99 -3.63
CA LEU A 257 8.32 -28.33 -3.50
C LEU A 257 8.62 -29.81 -3.64
#